data_AF-A0ABD4RX40-F1
#
_entry.id   AF-A0ABD4RX40-F1
#
_cell.length_a   1.000
_cell.length_b   1.000
_cell.length_c   1.000
_cell.angle_alpha   90.00
_cell.angle_beta   90.00
_cell.angle_gamma   90.00
#
_symmetry.space_group_name_H-M   'P 1'
#
loop_
_entity.id
_entity.type
_entity.pdbx_description
1 polymer ?
#
loop_
_entity_poly.entity_id
_entity_poly.type
_entity_poly.pdbx_seq_one_letter_code
_entity_poly.pdbx_strand_id
1 'polypeptide(L)'
;MEKVKCNEFKKIEEKLYNYNRLKAEINYLNLEIKSIENLYIGCKGIEYREKTGTSYNINSSVENEIFMKEKNIEQITRKIRGKEILIEKIDNAILLLNEDEMELVKYRYFKNNTWNYVANRIGFSVIGCKQMRVSILNKIKDLLN
;
A
#
# COMPACT_ATOMS: atom_id res chain seq x y z
N MET A 1 -26.96 7.07 -17.62
CA MET A 1 -26.46 5.79 -17.06
C MET A 1 -25.01 5.49 -17.49
N GLU A 2 -24.59 5.77 -18.73
CA GLU A 2 -23.21 5.52 -19.20
C GLU A 2 -22.10 6.32 -18.48
N LYS A 3 -22.34 7.59 -18.13
CA LYS A 3 -21.34 8.43 -17.44
C LYS A 3 -20.92 7.88 -16.06
N VAL A 4 -21.81 7.17 -15.36
CA VAL A 4 -21.55 6.62 -14.02
C VAL A 4 -20.59 5.43 -14.10
N LYS A 5 -20.84 4.49 -15.03
CA LYS A 5 -19.95 3.32 -15.26
C LYS A 5 -18.52 3.73 -15.62
N CYS A 6 -18.37 4.78 -16.42
CA CYS A 6 -17.05 5.29 -16.82
C CYS A 6 -16.25 5.81 -15.60
N ASN A 7 -16.93 6.43 -14.63
CA ASN A 7 -16.28 6.96 -13.43
C ASN A 7 -15.85 5.84 -12.47
N GLU A 8 -16.68 4.80 -12.29
CA GLU A 8 -16.33 3.63 -11.47
C GLU A 8 -15.11 2.88 -12.03
N PHE A 9 -15.11 2.65 -13.35
CA PHE A 9 -13.99 2.02 -14.03
C PHE A 9 -12.69 2.81 -13.84
N LYS A 10 -12.74 4.14 -13.93
CA LYS A 10 -11.57 4.97 -13.69
C LYS A 10 -11.00 4.79 -12.28
N LYS A 11 -11.86 4.75 -11.25
CA LYS A 11 -11.43 4.51 -9.86
C LYS A 11 -10.78 3.14 -9.67
N ILE A 12 -11.33 2.11 -10.29
CA ILE A 12 -10.76 0.76 -10.24
C ILE A 12 -9.39 0.74 -10.95
N GLU A 13 -9.29 1.36 -12.13
CA GLU A 13 -8.02 1.48 -12.84
C GLU A 13 -6.96 2.23 -12.02
N GLU A 14 -7.35 3.32 -11.34
CA GLU A 14 -6.46 4.04 -10.41
C GLU A 14 -5.95 3.14 -9.27
N LYS A 15 -6.82 2.31 -8.68
CA LYS A 15 -6.41 1.32 -7.66
C LYS A 15 -5.39 0.32 -8.24
N LEU A 16 -5.61 -0.18 -9.46
CA LEU A 16 -4.69 -1.11 -10.13
C LEU A 16 -3.33 -0.48 -10.46
N TYR A 17 -3.30 0.75 -10.98
CA TYR A 17 -2.03 1.46 -11.25
C TYR A 17 -1.24 1.73 -9.97
N ASN A 18 -1.92 1.97 -8.85
CA ASN A 18 -1.28 2.24 -7.57
C ASN A 18 -0.73 0.99 -6.87
N TYR A 19 -0.94 -0.22 -7.39
CA TYR A 19 -0.54 -1.47 -6.75
C TYR A 19 0.95 -1.51 -6.33
N ASN A 20 1.86 -1.20 -7.26
CA ASN A 20 3.30 -1.19 -6.97
C ASN A 20 3.70 -0.04 -6.03
N ARG A 21 3.00 1.10 -6.14
CA ARG A 21 3.18 2.23 -5.22
C ARG A 21 2.80 1.84 -3.79
N LEU A 22 1.68 1.13 -3.60
CA LEU A 22 1.26 0.65 -2.28
C LEU A 22 2.32 -0.26 -1.66
N LYS A 23 2.90 -1.18 -2.45
CA LYS A 23 4.00 -2.04 -1.99
C LYS A 23 5.22 -1.24 -1.55
N ALA A 24 5.62 -0.24 -2.34
CA ALA A 24 6.73 0.64 -2.00
C ALA A 24 6.44 1.47 -0.73
N GLU A 25 5.23 1.99 -0.59
CA GLU A 25 4.80 2.75 0.59
C GLU A 25 4.77 1.90 1.85
N ILE A 26 4.31 0.64 1.79
CA ILE A 26 4.38 -0.29 2.93
C ILE A 26 5.84 -0.50 3.35
N ASN A 27 6.73 -0.76 2.39
CA ASN A 27 8.15 -0.95 2.69
C ASN A 27 8.77 0.31 3.32
N TYR A 28 8.43 1.49 2.79
CA TYR A 28 8.87 2.77 3.34
C TYR A 28 8.41 2.95 4.80
N LEU A 29 7.13 2.71 5.10
CA LEU A 29 6.58 2.84 6.45
C LEU A 29 7.20 1.82 7.43
N ASN A 30 7.50 0.61 6.97
CA ASN A 30 8.21 -0.38 7.77
C ASN A 30 9.65 0.06 8.11
N LEU A 31 10.34 0.72 7.18
CA LEU A 31 11.66 1.32 7.45
C LEU A 31 11.56 2.49 8.44
N GLU A 32 10.49 3.27 8.37
CA GLU A 32 10.21 4.36 9.31
C GLU A 32 10.02 3.82 10.74
N ILE A 33 9.22 2.76 10.92
CA ILE A 33 9.08 2.08 12.23
C ILE A 33 10.46 1.62 12.75
N LYS A 34 11.25 0.92 11.92
CA LYS A 34 12.59 0.47 12.30
C LYS A 34 13.52 1.62 12.71
N SER A 35 13.40 2.77 12.04
CA SER A 35 14.16 3.97 12.42
C SER A 35 13.78 4.46 13.81
N ILE A 36 12.48 4.47 14.14
CA ILE A 36 11.98 4.88 15.46
C ILE A 36 12.46 3.89 16.54
N GLU A 37 12.41 2.59 16.26
CA GLU A 37 12.88 1.53 17.17
C GLU A 37 14.41 1.57 17.39
N ASN A 38 15.20 1.85 16.35
CA ASN A 38 16.66 1.97 16.51
C ASN A 38 17.07 3.16 17.37
N LEU A 39 16.36 4.29 17.28
CA LEU A 39 16.55 5.43 18.18
C LEU A 39 16.29 5.06 19.65
N TYR A 40 15.38 4.12 19.92
CA TYR A 40 15.08 3.63 21.27
C TYR A 40 16.25 2.85 21.89
N ILE A 41 17.01 2.10 21.08
CA ILE A 41 18.17 1.33 21.54
C ILE A 41 19.35 2.27 21.86
N GLY A 42 19.55 3.34 21.07
CA GLY A 42 20.62 4.31 21.27
C GLY A 42 20.45 5.23 22.49
N CYS A 43 19.22 5.51 22.92
CA CYS A 43 18.95 6.35 24.10
C CYS A 43 19.01 5.61 25.45
N LYS A 44 19.29 4.29 25.47
CA LYS A 44 19.47 3.54 26.73
C LYS A 44 20.84 3.73 27.40
N GLY A 45 21.73 4.52 26.80
CA GLY A 45 23.10 4.73 27.28
C GLY A 45 23.30 6.01 28.09
N ILE A 46 22.60 6.19 29.21
CA ILE A 46 23.02 7.16 30.24
C ILE A 46 22.76 6.59 31.63
N GLU A 47 23.79 5.94 32.19
CA GLU A 47 23.90 5.69 33.63
C GLU A 47 24.35 6.98 34.33
N TYR A 48 23.42 7.75 34.91
CA TYR A 48 23.81 8.80 35.85
C TYR A 48 23.99 8.19 37.25
N ARG A 49 25.26 7.94 37.61
CA ARG A 49 25.69 7.78 39.00
C ARG A 49 25.26 9.00 39.83
N GLU A 50 24.45 8.71 40.86
CA GLU A 50 24.19 9.42 42.12
C GLU A 50 24.22 10.97 42.15
N LYS A 51 23.08 11.58 42.52
CA LYS A 51 22.89 12.28 43.82
C LYS A 51 21.49 12.90 43.98
N THR A 52 20.85 12.53 45.10
CA THR A 52 19.93 13.31 45.97
C THR A 52 19.16 14.52 45.39
N GLY A 53 17.84 14.37 45.24
CA GLY A 53 16.89 15.47 45.04
C GLY A 53 15.62 15.00 44.31
N THR A 54 14.44 15.30 44.85
CA THR A 54 13.10 14.88 44.41
C THR A 54 12.91 14.75 42.87
N SER A 55 12.85 13.51 42.37
CA SER A 55 12.86 13.15 40.94
C SER A 55 11.45 12.81 40.38
N TYR A 56 10.42 13.59 40.71
CA TYR A 56 9.09 13.35 40.12
C TYR A 56 8.99 13.81 38.65
N ASN A 57 9.75 14.84 38.23
CA ASN A 57 9.65 15.42 36.88
C ASN A 57 10.45 14.67 35.78
N ILE A 58 11.53 13.98 36.14
CA ILE A 58 12.38 13.26 35.15
C ILE A 58 11.66 12.01 34.63
N ASN A 59 11.00 11.24 35.51
CA ASN A 59 10.18 10.09 35.10
C ASN A 59 9.04 10.51 34.16
N SER A 60 8.35 11.60 34.46
CA SER A 60 7.26 12.10 33.60
C SER A 60 7.75 12.45 32.19
N SER A 61 8.93 13.07 32.04
CA SER A 61 9.47 13.41 30.72
C SER A 61 9.82 12.18 29.88
N VAL A 62 10.39 11.14 30.50
CA VAL A 62 10.77 9.89 29.82
C VAL A 62 9.53 9.08 29.45
N GLU A 63 8.57 8.95 30.36
CA GLU A 63 7.28 8.27 30.12
C GLU A 63 6.48 8.94 29.00
N ASN A 64 6.43 10.27 28.99
CA ASN A 64 5.76 11.03 27.93
C ASN A 64 6.45 10.84 26.57
N GLU A 65 7.78 10.77 26.52
CA GLU A 65 8.52 10.51 25.27
C GLU A 65 8.24 9.10 24.73
N ILE A 66 8.26 8.08 25.61
CA ILE A 66 7.93 6.70 25.26
C ILE A 66 6.51 6.62 24.72
N PHE A 67 5.54 7.21 25.44
CA PHE A 67 4.14 7.21 25.04
C PHE A 67 3.92 7.85 23.66
N MET A 68 4.56 8.99 23.40
CA MET A 68 4.46 9.67 22.10
C MET A 68 5.04 8.83 20.95
N LYS A 69 6.14 8.12 21.20
CA LYS A 69 6.78 7.24 20.21
C LYS A 69 5.96 5.98 19.93
N GLU A 70 5.43 5.32 20.97
CA GLU A 70 4.52 4.18 20.82
C GLU A 70 3.27 4.54 20.02
N LYS A 71 2.68 5.69 20.34
CA LYS A 71 1.53 6.24 19.59
C LYS A 71 1.88 6.48 18.12
N ASN A 72 3.10 6.94 17.82
CA ASN A 72 3.55 7.14 16.44
C ASN A 72 3.68 5.81 15.69
N ILE A 73 4.33 4.81 16.30
CA ILE A 73 4.43 3.46 15.73
C ILE A 73 3.03 2.89 15.47
N GLU A 74 2.11 3.01 16.43
CA GLU A 74 0.73 2.53 16.26
C GLU A 74 0.02 3.18 15.06
N GLN A 75 0.19 4.50 14.87
CA GLN A 75 -0.37 5.21 13.71
C GLN A 75 0.21 4.71 12.39
N ILE A 76 1.53 4.49 12.33
CA ILE A 76 2.19 3.98 11.13
C ILE A 76 1.74 2.55 10.83
N THR A 77 1.65 1.69 11.84
CA THR A 77 1.16 0.31 11.72
C THR A 77 -0.27 0.26 11.18
N ARG A 78 -1.17 1.12 11.66
CA ARG A 78 -2.54 1.23 11.11
C ARG A 78 -2.55 1.63 9.63
N LYS A 79 -1.66 2.56 9.23
CA LYS A 79 -1.51 2.97 7.82
C LYS A 79 -1.01 1.81 6.95
N ILE A 80 -0.02 1.03 7.44
CA ILE A 80 0.47 -0.17 6.77
C ILE A 80 -0.68 -1.16 6.57
N ARG A 81 -1.41 -1.48 7.65
CA ARG A 81 -2.50 -2.47 7.58
C ARG A 81 -3.58 -2.07 6.58
N GLY A 82 -3.95 -0.79 6.51
CA GLY A 82 -4.89 -0.30 5.51
C GLY A 82 -4.41 -0.50 4.06
N LYS A 83 -3.11 -0.31 3.81
CA LYS A 83 -2.50 -0.54 2.48
C LYS A 83 -2.39 -2.03 2.14
N GLU A 84 -2.04 -2.87 3.11
CA GLU A 84 -1.99 -4.33 2.95
C GLU A 84 -3.37 -4.88 2.58
N ILE A 85 -4.42 -4.47 3.29
CA ILE A 85 -5.80 -4.87 2.98
C ILE A 85 -6.16 -4.47 1.54
N LEU A 86 -5.73 -3.30 1.07
CA LEU A 86 -5.99 -2.89 -0.31
C LEU A 86 -5.24 -3.76 -1.33
N ILE A 87 -3.99 -4.15 -1.04
CA ILE A 87 -3.24 -5.11 -1.87
C ILE A 87 -3.95 -6.47 -1.88
N GLU A 88 -4.33 -7.00 -0.72
CA GLU A 88 -5.06 -8.27 -0.59
C GLU A 88 -6.36 -8.25 -1.40
N LYS A 89 -7.10 -7.13 -1.38
CA LYS A 89 -8.30 -6.96 -2.22
C LYS A 89 -7.98 -7.00 -3.71
N ILE A 90 -6.90 -6.36 -4.16
CA ILE A 90 -6.47 -6.38 -5.56
C ILE A 90 -6.05 -7.80 -5.97
N ASP A 91 -5.25 -8.48 -5.13
CA ASP A 91 -4.79 -9.84 -5.39
C ASP A 91 -5.98 -10.81 -5.50
N ASN A 92 -6.93 -10.74 -4.57
CA ASN A 92 -8.16 -11.54 -4.60
C ASN A 92 -9.03 -11.23 -5.83
N ALA A 93 -9.11 -9.97 -6.24
CA ALA A 93 -9.88 -9.59 -7.42
C ALA A 93 -9.28 -10.15 -8.72
N ILE A 94 -7.95 -10.22 -8.81
CA ILE A 94 -7.25 -10.75 -9.98
C ILE A 94 -7.43 -12.27 -10.11
N LEU A 95 -7.69 -13.00 -9.02
CA LEU A 95 -7.98 -14.44 -9.07
C LEU A 95 -9.25 -14.78 -9.85
N LEU A 96 -10.17 -13.83 -10.05
CA LEU A 96 -11.38 -14.01 -10.86
C LEU A 96 -11.12 -13.93 -12.38
N LEU A 97 -9.91 -13.52 -12.77
CA LEU A 97 -9.53 -13.32 -14.15
C LEU A 97 -8.95 -14.60 -14.74
N ASN A 98 -9.14 -14.79 -16.05
CA ASN A 98 -8.42 -15.84 -16.76
C ASN A 98 -6.95 -15.44 -17.00
N GLU A 99 -6.16 -16.35 -17.57
CA GLU A 99 -4.72 -16.14 -17.78
C GLU A 99 -4.42 -14.89 -18.63
N ASP A 100 -5.08 -14.75 -19.79
CA ASP A 100 -4.91 -13.59 -20.68
C ASP A 100 -5.30 -12.26 -20.02
N GLU A 101 -6.41 -12.25 -19.28
CA GLU A 101 -6.90 -11.09 -18.56
C GLU A 101 -5.92 -10.69 -17.44
N MET A 102 -5.38 -11.67 -16.73
CA MET A 102 -4.37 -11.46 -15.70
C MET A 102 -3.07 -10.93 -16.31
N GLU A 103 -2.63 -11.44 -17.46
CA GLU A 103 -1.47 -10.93 -18.18
C GLU A 103 -1.69 -9.47 -18.61
N LEU A 104 -2.86 -9.15 -19.17
CA LEU A 104 -3.23 -7.79 -19.51
C LEU A 104 -3.10 -6.89 -18.28
N VAL A 105 -3.66 -7.29 -17.13
CA VAL A 105 -3.58 -6.49 -15.91
C VAL A 105 -2.13 -6.25 -15.48
N LYS A 106 -1.31 -7.32 -15.47
CA LYS A 106 0.11 -7.24 -15.09
C LYS A 106 0.89 -6.30 -16.02
N TYR A 107 0.79 -6.46 -17.34
CA TYR A 107 1.55 -5.64 -18.27
C TYR A 107 1.03 -4.21 -18.36
N ARG A 108 -0.29 -4.02 -18.32
CA ARG A 108 -0.90 -2.69 -18.48
C ARG A 108 -0.83 -1.86 -17.21
N TYR A 109 -1.30 -2.38 -16.08
CA TYR A 109 -1.47 -1.59 -14.87
C TYR A 109 -0.26 -1.67 -13.94
N PHE A 110 0.30 -2.86 -13.71
CA PHE A 110 1.43 -3.00 -12.78
C PHE A 110 2.75 -2.53 -13.40
N LYS A 111 3.00 -2.90 -14.66
CA LYS A 111 4.20 -2.49 -15.39
C LYS A 111 4.04 -1.18 -16.18
N ASN A 112 2.84 -0.61 -16.22
CA ASN A 112 2.53 0.64 -16.92
C ASN A 112 2.93 0.67 -18.41
N ASN A 113 2.81 -0.46 -19.12
CA ASN A 113 3.18 -0.54 -20.55
C ASN A 113 2.10 0.06 -21.46
N THR A 114 2.50 0.44 -22.68
CA THR A 114 1.59 0.95 -23.72
C THR A 114 0.67 -0.16 -24.26
N TRP A 115 -0.50 0.22 -24.77
CA TRP A 115 -1.44 -0.75 -25.36
C TRP A 115 -0.84 -1.57 -26.51
N ASN A 116 0.02 -0.97 -27.33
CA ASN A 116 0.69 -1.68 -28.42
C ASN A 116 1.62 -2.76 -27.89
N TYR A 117 2.39 -2.45 -26.84
CA TYR A 117 3.25 -3.43 -26.19
C TYR A 117 2.43 -4.55 -25.57
N VAL A 118 1.39 -4.22 -24.80
CA VAL A 118 0.52 -5.21 -24.16
C VAL A 118 -0.08 -6.14 -25.22
N ALA A 119 -0.70 -5.58 -26.26
CA ALA A 119 -1.32 -6.31 -27.36
C ALA A 119 -0.34 -7.28 -28.03
N ASN A 120 0.87 -6.81 -28.35
CA ASN A 120 1.92 -7.66 -28.92
C ASN A 120 2.36 -8.79 -27.97
N ARG A 121 2.46 -8.50 -26.66
CA ARG A 121 2.87 -9.48 -25.65
C ARG A 121 1.87 -10.59 -25.43
N ILE A 122 0.57 -10.26 -25.40
CA ILE A 122 -0.50 -11.24 -25.17
C ILE A 122 -1.02 -11.88 -26.47
N GLY A 123 -0.58 -11.43 -27.64
CA GLY A 123 -1.01 -11.97 -28.93
C GLY A 123 -2.38 -11.49 -29.41
N PHE A 124 -2.88 -10.35 -28.92
CA PHE A 124 -4.17 -9.79 -29.29
C PHE A 124 -4.03 -8.48 -30.08
N SER A 125 -5.12 -8.04 -30.72
CA SER A 125 -5.18 -6.69 -31.27
C SER A 125 -5.38 -5.64 -30.15
N VAL A 126 -4.97 -4.40 -30.40
CA VAL A 126 -5.17 -3.28 -29.45
C VAL A 126 -6.66 -3.07 -29.14
N ILE A 127 -7.54 -3.26 -30.14
CA ILE A 127 -8.99 -3.16 -29.96
C ILE A 127 -9.48 -4.30 -29.05
N GLY A 128 -9.02 -5.54 -29.28
CA GLY A 128 -9.33 -6.68 -28.43
C GLY A 128 -8.89 -6.47 -26.98
N CYS A 129 -7.69 -5.91 -26.76
CA CYS A 129 -7.20 -5.56 -25.42
C CYS A 129 -8.12 -4.54 -24.72
N LYS A 130 -8.61 -3.53 -25.46
CA LYS A 130 -9.53 -2.53 -24.90
C LYS A 130 -10.89 -3.12 -24.53
N GLN A 131 -11.38 -4.09 -25.29
CA GLN A 131 -12.60 -4.83 -24.96
C GLN A 131 -12.39 -5.75 -23.74
N MET A 132 -11.26 -6.47 -23.70
CA MET A 132 -10.87 -7.31 -22.57
C MET A 132 -10.76 -6.49 -21.29
N ARG A 133 -10.20 -5.27 -21.35
CA ARG A 133 -10.23 -4.31 -20.22
C ARG A 133 -11.63 -4.07 -19.69
N VAL A 134 -12.65 -3.93 -20.54
CA VAL A 134 -14.03 -3.73 -20.08
C VAL A 134 -14.57 -4.99 -19.40
N SER A 135 -14.25 -6.18 -19.92
CA SER A 135 -14.57 -7.46 -19.25
C SER A 135 -13.95 -7.53 -17.85
N ILE A 136 -12.64 -7.31 -17.76
CA ILE A 136 -11.87 -7.31 -16.51
C ILE A 136 -12.51 -6.38 -15.49
N LEU A 137 -12.74 -5.12 -15.86
CA LEU A 137 -13.30 -4.12 -14.95
C LEU A 137 -14.70 -4.50 -14.47
N ASN A 138 -15.52 -5.13 -15.31
CA ASN A 138 -16.83 -5.64 -14.90
C ASN A 138 -16.74 -6.82 -13.92
N LYS A 139 -15.74 -7.70 -14.06
CA LYS A 139 -15.55 -8.85 -13.17
C LYS A 139 -15.07 -8.44 -11.78
N ILE A 140 -14.20 -7.43 -11.71
CA ILE A 140 -13.53 -7.05 -10.45
C ILE A 140 -14.19 -5.89 -9.72
N LYS A 141 -15.15 -5.18 -10.35
CA LYS A 141 -15.78 -3.99 -9.76
C LYS A 141 -16.37 -4.26 -8.38
N ASP A 142 -16.98 -5.42 -8.15
CA ASP A 142 -17.71 -5.66 -6.90
C ASP A 142 -16.75 -5.85 -5.70
N LEU A 143 -15.49 -6.21 -5.98
CA LEU A 143 -14.43 -6.35 -4.97
C LEU A 143 -13.62 -5.05 -4.77
N LEU A 144 -13.63 -4.17 -5.77
CA LEU A 144 -12.78 -2.98 -5.83
C LEU A 144 -13.55 -1.65 -5.95
N ASN A 145 -14.88 -1.61 -5.85
CA ASN A 145 -15.64 -0.34 -5.79
C ASN A 145 -15.38 0.35 -4.44
#